data_AF-A0A662AMD3-F1
#
_entry.id   AF-A0A662AMD3-F1
#
_cell.length_a   1.000
_cell.length_b   1.000
_cell.length_c   1.000
_cell.angle_alpha   90.00
_cell.angle_beta   90.00
_cell.angle_gamma   90.00
#
_symmetry.space_group_name_H-M   'P 1'
#
loop_
_entity.id
_entity.type
_entity.pdbx_description
1 polymer ?
#
loop_
_entity_poly.entity_id
_entity_poly.type
_entity_poly.pdbx_seq_one_letter_code
_entity_poly.pdbx_strand_id
1 'polypeptide(L)'
;YEKGNYIIVGGDWNQTPYGIEPELPSHRFDTENLTYVEKDYPAPGWNWAFDAGMPTNRRVATPYDRSSSLTTVIDCFLASPNVELSEVKTSDLNFQYSDHQPVQVQASLLLNH
;
A
#
# COMPACT_ATOMS: atom_id res chain seq x y z
N TYR A 1 4.97 16.73 12.05
CA TYR A 1 5.62 17.52 10.99
C TYR A 1 5.62 19.03 11.30
N GLU A 2 4.67 19.54 12.10
CA GLU A 2 4.53 20.97 12.44
C GLU A 2 5.79 21.65 12.98
N LYS A 3 6.74 20.90 13.56
CA LYS A 3 8.06 21.41 13.97
C LYS A 3 9.10 21.47 12.83
N GLY A 4 8.67 21.36 11.57
CA GLY A 4 9.55 21.26 10.39
C GLY A 4 10.10 19.84 10.11
N ASN A 5 9.64 18.83 10.84
CA ASN A 5 10.06 17.44 10.62
C ASN A 5 9.37 16.84 9.40
N TYR A 6 10.10 16.03 8.64
CA TYR A 6 9.56 15.20 7.56
C TYR A 6 9.24 13.81 8.08
N ILE A 7 8.03 13.30 7.82
CA ILE A 7 7.56 12.02 8.35
C ILE A 7 7.10 11.14 7.19
N ILE A 8 7.61 9.90 7.15
CA ILE A 8 7.12 8.82 6.31
C ILE A 8 6.89 7.61 7.22
N VAL A 9 5.73 6.99 7.09
CA VAL A 9 5.37 5.73 7.74
C VAL A 9 5.11 4.73 6.64
N GLY A 10 5.83 3.62 6.63
CA GLY A 10 5.68 2.57 5.62
C GLY A 10 5.68 1.19 6.26
N GLY A 11 4.93 0.26 5.67
CA GLY A 11 4.89 -1.13 6.10
C GLY A 11 3.57 -1.78 5.81
N ASP A 12 3.39 -2.98 6.37
CA ASP A 12 2.13 -3.71 6.39
C ASP A 12 1.17 -3.08 7.41
N TRP A 13 0.09 -2.47 6.91
CA TRP A 13 -0.95 -1.88 7.74
C TRP A 13 -2.02 -2.88 8.17
N ASN A 14 -2.02 -4.11 7.61
CA ASN A 14 -3.12 -5.07 7.69
C ASN A 14 -4.49 -4.48 7.33
N GLN A 15 -4.49 -3.35 6.62
CA GLN A 15 -5.67 -2.59 6.22
C GLN A 15 -5.50 -2.13 4.78
N THR A 16 -6.55 -2.33 4.00
CA THR A 16 -6.63 -1.88 2.61
C THR A 16 -6.85 -0.37 2.55
N PRO A 17 -6.13 0.39 1.70
CA PRO A 17 -6.39 1.82 1.53
C PRO A 17 -7.86 2.13 1.26
N TYR A 18 -8.37 3.19 1.89
CA TYR A 18 -9.74 3.64 1.66
C TYR A 18 -9.93 4.00 0.18
N GLY A 19 -11.04 3.55 -0.42
CA GLY A 19 -11.42 3.93 -1.78
C GLY A 19 -10.50 3.38 -2.88
N ILE A 20 -9.69 2.37 -2.58
CA ILE A 20 -8.92 1.67 -3.63
C ILE A 20 -9.88 1.10 -4.68
N GLU A 21 -9.50 1.24 -5.94
CA GLU A 21 -10.09 0.53 -7.08
C GLU A 21 -9.00 -0.41 -7.62
N PRO A 22 -8.96 -1.69 -7.20
CA PRO A 22 -7.87 -2.60 -7.57
C PRO A 22 -7.86 -2.90 -9.07
N GLU A 23 -6.73 -2.66 -9.72
CA GLU A 23 -6.50 -2.90 -11.15
C GLU A 23 -5.66 -4.18 -11.34
N LEU A 24 -6.21 -5.31 -10.88
CA LEU A 24 -5.47 -6.58 -10.76
C LEU A 24 -5.98 -7.65 -11.75
N PRO A 25 -5.78 -7.51 -13.08
CA PRO A 25 -6.39 -8.41 -14.07
C PRO A 25 -5.94 -9.88 -13.96
N SER A 26 -4.80 -10.14 -13.33
CA SER A 26 -4.22 -11.48 -13.18
C SER A 26 -4.29 -12.05 -11.77
N HIS A 27 -4.95 -11.37 -10.82
CA HIS A 27 -5.07 -11.82 -9.43
C HIS A 27 -6.52 -11.70 -8.95
N ARG A 28 -6.93 -12.55 -8.00
CA ARG A 28 -8.19 -12.34 -7.28
C ARG A 28 -7.96 -11.42 -6.09
N PHE A 29 -8.64 -10.28 -6.09
CA PHE A 29 -8.70 -9.43 -4.91
C PHE A 29 -9.69 -10.02 -3.88
N ASP A 30 -9.29 -10.08 -2.62
CA ASP A 30 -10.15 -10.50 -1.52
C ASP A 30 -11.11 -9.37 -1.19
N THR A 31 -12.42 -9.57 -1.40
CA THR A 31 -13.48 -8.61 -1.07
C THR A 31 -14.25 -8.97 0.20
N GLU A 32 -13.95 -10.12 0.82
CA GLU A 32 -14.75 -10.69 1.91
C GLU A 32 -14.07 -10.49 3.27
N ASN A 33 -12.76 -10.72 3.35
CA ASN A 33 -12.02 -10.73 4.62
C ASN A 33 -11.03 -9.56 4.76
N LEU A 34 -11.42 -8.36 4.33
CA LEU A 34 -10.56 -7.18 4.38
C LEU A 34 -11.08 -6.12 5.35
N THR A 35 -10.19 -5.31 5.89
CA THR A 35 -10.52 -4.09 6.66
C THR A 35 -9.96 -2.90 5.91
N TYR A 36 -10.73 -1.81 5.77
CA TYR A 36 -10.22 -0.59 5.17
C TYR A 36 -9.53 0.30 6.21
N VAL A 37 -8.55 1.08 5.77
CA VAL A 37 -8.13 2.29 6.47
C VAL A 37 -9.35 3.22 6.57
N GLU A 38 -9.52 3.92 7.70
CA GLU A 38 -10.59 4.90 7.82
C GLU A 38 -10.40 6.05 6.82
N LYS A 39 -11.48 6.50 6.19
CA LYS A 39 -11.44 7.53 5.14
C LYS A 39 -10.66 8.78 5.54
N ASP A 40 -10.89 9.25 6.76
CA ASP A 40 -10.37 10.51 7.27
C ASP A 40 -9.15 10.29 8.20
N TYR A 41 -8.47 9.14 8.05
CA TYR A 41 -7.26 8.81 8.80
C TYR A 41 -5.99 8.96 7.93
N PRO A 42 -4.96 9.66 8.45
CA PRO A 42 -5.01 10.57 9.60
C PRO A 42 -5.74 11.87 9.19
N ALA A 43 -5.70 12.90 10.05
CA ALA A 43 -6.29 14.21 9.77
C ALA A 43 -5.88 14.77 8.38
N PRO A 44 -6.70 15.64 7.76
CA PRO A 44 -6.49 16.14 6.40
C PRO A 44 -5.08 16.66 6.10
N GLY A 45 -4.60 16.40 4.89
CA GLY A 45 -3.31 16.90 4.37
C GLY A 45 -2.17 15.90 4.38
N TRP A 46 -2.34 14.76 5.04
CA TRP A 46 -1.41 13.64 4.87
C TRP A 46 -1.70 12.88 3.58
N ASN A 47 -0.64 12.30 3.00
CA ASN A 47 -0.69 11.68 1.68
C ASN A 47 -0.42 10.19 1.79
N TRP A 48 -1.36 9.38 1.30
CA TRP A 48 -1.20 7.94 1.14
C TRP A 48 -0.58 7.63 -0.23
N ALA A 49 0.29 6.64 -0.29
CA ALA A 49 0.78 6.04 -1.53
C ALA A 49 0.71 4.52 -1.43
N PHE A 50 0.06 3.93 -2.43
CA PHE A 50 -0.11 2.50 -2.60
C PHE A 50 -0.23 2.17 -4.10
N ASP A 51 0.18 0.97 -4.48
CA ASP A 51 0.06 0.48 -5.85
C ASP A 51 -1.22 -0.34 -5.99
N ALA A 52 -2.19 0.15 -6.78
CA ALA A 52 -3.44 -0.55 -7.05
C ALA A 52 -3.32 -1.60 -8.17
N GLY A 53 -2.20 -1.63 -8.90
CA GLY A 53 -1.97 -2.49 -10.06
C GLY A 53 -1.29 -3.82 -9.74
N MET A 54 -0.86 -4.04 -8.50
CA MET A 54 -0.22 -5.29 -8.08
C MET A 54 -0.48 -5.58 -6.59
N PRO A 55 -0.91 -6.78 -6.19
CA PRO A 55 -1.16 -7.08 -4.78
C PRO A 55 0.11 -7.09 -3.95
N THR A 56 0.00 -6.66 -2.70
CA THR A 56 1.12 -6.66 -1.76
C THR A 56 1.10 -7.87 -0.83
N ASN A 57 -0.05 -8.48 -0.59
CA ASN A 57 -0.20 -9.65 0.28
C ASN A 57 -1.05 -10.74 -0.39
N ARG A 58 -0.83 -12.00 0.00
CA ARG A 58 -1.70 -13.13 -0.33
C ARG A 58 -2.18 -13.87 0.91
N ARG A 59 -3.33 -14.54 0.80
CA ARG A 59 -3.75 -15.53 1.79
C ARG A 59 -2.87 -16.78 1.72
N VAL A 60 -2.59 -17.35 2.89
CA VAL A 60 -1.66 -18.49 3.05
C VAL A 60 -2.36 -19.82 3.36
N ALA A 61 -3.69 -19.86 3.26
CA ALA A 61 -4.48 -21.08 3.52
C ALA A 61 -4.14 -22.21 2.54
N THR A 62 -3.66 -21.88 1.34
CA THR A 62 -3.22 -22.84 0.30
C THR A 62 -1.87 -22.43 -0.28
N PRO A 63 -1.17 -23.35 -0.97
CA PRO A 63 -0.04 -23.00 -1.82
C PRO A 63 -0.43 -21.87 -2.79
N TYR A 64 0.54 -21.02 -3.14
CA TYR A 64 0.28 -19.91 -4.05
C TYR A 64 -0.06 -20.43 -5.44
N ASP A 65 -1.19 -19.96 -5.94
CA ASP A 65 -1.56 -19.99 -7.35
C ASP A 65 -2.03 -18.59 -7.74
N ARG A 66 -1.41 -18.01 -8.78
CA ARG A 66 -1.62 -16.62 -9.18
C ARG A 66 -3.08 -16.30 -9.50
N SER A 67 -3.77 -17.23 -10.16
CA SER A 67 -5.13 -17.01 -10.67
C SER A 67 -6.23 -17.19 -9.61
N SER A 68 -5.98 -18.02 -8.60
CA SER A 68 -7.00 -18.45 -7.64
C SER A 68 -6.75 -17.99 -6.21
N SER A 69 -5.49 -17.70 -5.85
CA SER A 69 -5.17 -17.20 -4.51
C SER A 69 -5.80 -15.83 -4.31
N LEU A 70 -6.45 -15.67 -3.15
CA LEU A 70 -6.96 -14.38 -2.72
C LEU A 70 -5.79 -13.49 -2.30
N THR A 71 -5.84 -12.24 -2.74
CA THR A 71 -4.79 -11.24 -2.56
C THR A 71 -5.36 -9.91 -2.07
N THR A 72 -4.54 -9.10 -1.43
CA THR A 72 -4.90 -7.76 -0.94
C THR A 72 -3.79 -6.77 -1.23
N VAL A 73 -4.09 -5.48 -1.05
CA VAL A 73 -3.12 -4.37 -1.03
C VAL A 73 -3.18 -3.80 0.37
N ILE A 74 -2.18 -4.09 1.20
CA ILE A 74 -2.12 -3.71 2.62
C ILE A 74 -0.77 -3.11 3.03
N ASP A 75 0.23 -3.20 2.16
CA ASP A 75 1.55 -2.60 2.37
C ASP A 75 1.58 -1.24 1.69
N CYS A 76 1.59 -0.17 2.50
CA CYS A 76 1.35 1.19 2.03
C CYS A 76 2.28 2.19 2.70
N PHE A 77 2.44 3.35 2.08
CA PHE A 77 3.16 4.48 2.65
C PHE A 77 2.20 5.62 2.99
N LEU A 78 2.47 6.29 4.10
CA LEU A 78 1.79 7.49 4.57
C LEU A 78 2.84 8.56 4.84
N ALA A 79 2.64 9.76 4.30
CA ALA A 79 3.59 10.85 4.43
C ALA A 79 2.93 12.12 4.96
N SER A 80 3.69 12.90 5.73
CA SER A 80 3.25 14.20 6.22
C SER A 80 3.12 15.23 5.08
N PRO A 81 2.35 16.32 5.26
CA PRO A 81 2.07 17.29 4.19
C PRO A 81 3.29 17.93 3.50
N ASN A 82 4.44 17.96 4.18
CA ASN A 82 5.71 18.49 3.67
C ASN A 82 6.58 17.43 2.96
N VAL A 83 6.01 16.27 2.64
CA VAL A 83 6.66 15.21 1.87
C VAL A 83 5.76 14.83 0.70
N GLU A 84 6.33 14.81 -0.49
CA GLU A 84 5.67 14.33 -1.70
C GLU A 84 6.09 12.88 -1.96
N LEU A 85 5.13 12.01 -2.24
CA LEU A 85 5.35 10.62 -2.69
C LEU A 85 5.03 10.56 -4.18
N SER A 86 6.05 10.45 -5.04
CA SER A 86 5.91 10.65 -6.50
C SER A 86 5.77 9.36 -7.30
N GLU A 87 6.30 8.25 -6.80
CA GLU A 87 6.19 6.92 -7.42
C GLU A 87 6.02 5.88 -6.34
N VAL A 88 5.03 4.99 -6.46
CA VAL A 88 4.85 3.81 -5.63
C VAL A 88 4.70 2.60 -6.53
N LYS A 89 5.47 1.54 -6.23
CA LYS A 89 5.51 0.34 -7.07
C LYS A 89 5.68 -0.91 -6.22
N THR A 90 4.80 -1.88 -6.44
CA THR A 90 4.92 -3.22 -5.87
C THR A 90 5.65 -4.12 -6.88
N SER A 91 6.73 -4.78 -6.44
CA SER A 91 7.47 -5.69 -7.31
C SER A 91 6.82 -7.06 -7.37
N ASP A 92 6.41 -7.48 -8.56
CA ASP A 92 5.87 -8.82 -8.78
C ASP A 92 6.99 -9.87 -8.73
N LEU A 93 7.12 -10.54 -7.59
CA LEU A 93 8.06 -11.62 -7.34
C LEU A 93 7.36 -12.98 -7.19
N ASN A 94 6.09 -13.09 -7.64
CA ASN A 94 5.28 -14.28 -7.47
C ASN A 94 5.20 -14.78 -6.00
N PHE A 95 5.32 -13.88 -5.02
CA PHE A 95 5.37 -14.25 -3.60
C PHE A 95 6.44 -15.32 -3.27
N GLN A 96 7.55 -15.35 -4.02
CA GLN A 96 8.60 -16.37 -3.89
C GLN A 96 9.31 -16.31 -2.53
N TYR A 97 9.47 -15.11 -1.98
CA TYR A 97 10.31 -14.86 -0.80
C TYR A 97 9.51 -14.62 0.48
N SER A 98 8.22 -14.28 0.35
CA SER A 98 7.29 -13.99 1.43
C SER A 98 5.86 -14.05 0.87
N ASP A 99 4.87 -14.24 1.74
CA ASP A 99 3.46 -13.96 1.45
C ASP A 99 3.17 -12.46 1.24
N HIS A 100 4.17 -11.60 1.40
CA HIS A 100 4.18 -10.21 0.96
C HIS A 100 5.11 -9.96 -0.23
N GLN A 101 4.73 -8.99 -1.06
CA GLN A 101 5.56 -8.42 -2.12
C GLN A 101 6.16 -7.09 -1.67
N PRO A 102 7.43 -6.80 -1.99
CA PRO A 102 8.06 -5.56 -1.57
C PRO A 102 7.46 -4.37 -2.32
N VAL A 103 7.15 -3.31 -1.57
CA VAL A 103 6.65 -2.04 -2.08
C VAL A 103 7.75 -1.00 -1.96
N GLN A 104 8.02 -0.30 -3.06
CA GLN A 104 9.00 0.78 -3.14
C GLN A 104 8.29 2.11 -3.34
N VAL A 105 8.78 3.15 -2.70
CA VAL A 105 8.30 4.52 -2.89
C VAL A 105 9.46 5.46 -3.15
N GLN A 106 9.27 6.44 -4.03
CA GLN A 106 10.14 7.60 -4.17
C GLN A 106 9.51 8.79 -3.47
N ALA A 107 10.30 9.47 -2.65
CA ALA A 107 9.85 10.60 -1.85
C ALA A 107 10.75 11.82 -2.03
N SER A 108 10.12 12.99 -2.11
CA SER A 108 10.76 14.30 -2.16
C SER A 108 10.37 15.11 -0.92
N LEU A 109 11.35 15.80 -0.34
CA LEU A 109 11.11 16.71 0.78
C LEU A 109 10.75 18.09 0.22
N LEU A 110 9.57 18.60 0.58
CA LEU A 110 9.12 19.92 0.13
C LEU A 110 9.71 20.99 1.03
N LEU A 111 10.48 21.91 0.44
CA LEU A 111 11.03 23.04 1.18
C LEU A 111 9.93 24.08 1.38
N ASN A 112 9.61 24.38 2.64
CA ASN A 112 8.76 25.52 2.97
C ASN A 112 9.52 26.81 2.63
N HIS A 113 8.99 27.61 1.70
CA HIS A 113 9.40 29.00 1.50
C HIS A 113 8.70 29.92 2.51
#